data_AF-A0A5S3YM53-F1
#
_entry.id   AF-A0A5S3YM53-F1
#
_cell.length_a   1.000
_cell.length_b   1.000
_cell.length_c   1.000
_cell.angle_alpha   90.00
_cell.angle_beta   90.00
_cell.angle_gamma   90.00
#
_symmetry.space_group_name_H-M   'P 1'
#
loop_
_entity.id
_entity.type
_entity.pdbx_description
1 polymer ?
#
loop_
_entity_poly.entity_id
_entity_poly.type
_entity_poly.pdbx_seq_one_letter_code
_entity_poly.pdbx_strand_id
1 'polypeptide(L)'
;LHYLSLDLSEFMILQPPSEKEALWAAEQCVKSGAGSALVLWHEALSIAAVKRLQLGAQAGSCRLFALYQAQYAQTLPFTLSVALQAQHSGLGVIVKKHKGHFAHRSLKLENPHYWPELEKPELPHVS
;
A
#
# COMPACT_ATOMS: atom_id res chain seq x y z
N LEU A 1 -5.90 -2.91 -14.21
CA LEU A 1 -6.67 -1.72 -13.71
C LEU A 1 -8.08 -1.60 -14.33
N HIS A 2 -8.34 -2.14 -15.53
CA HIS A 2 -9.65 -2.10 -16.20
C HIS A 2 -10.79 -2.86 -15.46
N TYR A 3 -10.44 -3.81 -14.58
CA TYR A 3 -11.40 -4.62 -13.82
C TYR A 3 -12.06 -3.90 -12.62
N LEU A 4 -11.52 -2.77 -12.17
CA LEU A 4 -11.97 -2.11 -10.93
C LEU A 4 -12.98 -0.98 -11.16
N SER A 5 -13.42 -0.73 -12.40
CA SER A 5 -14.27 0.44 -12.74
C SER A 5 -13.66 1.77 -12.25
N LEU A 6 -12.33 1.85 -12.24
CA LEU A 6 -11.61 3.07 -11.86
C LEU A 6 -11.44 3.94 -13.08
N ASP A 7 -11.89 5.20 -12.98
CA ASP A 7 -11.62 6.19 -14.01
C ASP A 7 -10.15 6.60 -13.95
N LEU A 8 -9.39 6.20 -14.97
CA LEU A 8 -7.95 6.45 -15.02
C LEU A 8 -7.59 7.92 -15.27
N SER A 9 -8.54 8.77 -15.70
CA SER A 9 -8.27 10.21 -15.81
C SER A 9 -7.99 10.88 -14.47
N GLU A 10 -8.48 10.30 -13.38
CA GLU A 10 -8.30 10.79 -12.02
C GLU A 10 -7.00 10.28 -11.36
N PHE A 11 -6.21 9.46 -12.08
CA PHE A 11 -4.95 8.90 -11.58
C PHE A 11 -3.75 9.56 -12.24
N MET A 12 -2.82 10.01 -11.40
CA MET A 12 -1.50 10.43 -11.83
C MET A 12 -0.47 9.39 -11.36
N ILE A 13 0.24 8.80 -12.31
CA ILE A 13 1.33 7.84 -12.03
C ILE A 13 2.65 8.58 -12.20
N LEU A 14 3.47 8.55 -11.15
CA LEU A 14 4.84 9.06 -11.19
C LEU A 14 5.81 7.87 -11.22
N GLN A 15 6.85 7.97 -12.05
CA GLN A 15 7.94 6.98 -12.10
C GLN A 15 9.30 7.67 -11.86
N PRO A 16 9.60 8.03 -10.61
CA PRO A 16 10.85 8.68 -10.27
C PRO A 16 12.03 7.73 -10.47
N PRO A 17 13.20 8.21 -10.89
CA PRO A 17 14.34 7.37 -11.25
C PRO A 17 15.09 6.78 -10.04
N SER A 18 14.76 7.23 -8.81
CA SER A 18 15.36 6.73 -7.58
C SER A 18 14.38 6.73 -6.41
N GLU A 19 14.62 5.88 -5.41
CA GLU A 19 13.84 5.84 -4.15
C GLU A 19 13.83 7.21 -3.44
N LYS A 20 14.96 7.93 -3.48
CA LYS A 20 15.07 9.28 -2.90
C LYS A 20 14.16 10.28 -3.62
N GLU A 21 14.13 10.23 -4.95
CA GLU A 21 13.24 11.07 -5.75
C GLU A 21 11.78 10.66 -5.60
N ALA A 22 11.51 9.37 -5.42
CA ALA A 22 10.17 8.88 -5.10
C ALA A 22 9.65 9.42 -3.77
N LEU A 23 10.49 9.42 -2.72
CA LEU A 23 10.15 10.06 -1.45
C LEU A 23 9.94 11.57 -1.60
N TRP A 24 10.82 12.25 -2.33
CA TRP A 24 10.69 13.68 -2.54
C TRP A 24 9.41 14.03 -3.29
N ALA A 25 9.11 13.31 -4.38
CA ALA A 25 7.89 13.49 -5.15
C ALA A 25 6.64 13.20 -4.31
N ALA A 26 6.66 12.11 -3.54
CA ALA A 26 5.61 11.78 -2.57
C ALA A 26 5.37 12.92 -1.58
N GLU A 27 6.43 13.52 -1.03
CA GLU A 27 6.34 14.69 -0.15
C GLU A 27 5.69 15.89 -0.83
N GLN A 28 6.02 16.16 -2.10
CA GLN A 28 5.37 17.25 -2.84
C GLN A 28 3.89 16.97 -3.09
N CYS A 29 3.54 15.74 -3.49
CA CYS A 29 2.16 15.34 -3.75
C CYS A 29 1.27 15.46 -2.51
N VAL A 30 1.73 14.98 -1.35
CA VAL A 30 0.91 15.08 -0.13
C VAL A 30 0.77 16.52 0.37
N LYS A 31 1.72 17.40 0.07
CA LYS A 31 1.70 18.82 0.46
C LYS A 31 0.87 19.70 -0.49
N SER A 32 0.76 19.33 -1.76
CA SER A 32 0.10 20.16 -2.76
C SER A 32 -1.43 20.27 -2.57
N GLY A 33 -2.03 19.30 -1.87
CA GLY A 33 -3.48 19.21 -1.71
C GLY A 33 -4.25 18.86 -2.99
N ALA A 34 -3.54 18.57 -4.09
CA ALA A 34 -4.16 18.26 -5.38
C ALA A 34 -4.74 16.84 -5.44
N GLY A 35 -4.30 15.93 -4.56
CA GLY A 35 -4.73 14.54 -4.54
C GLY A 35 -5.37 14.15 -3.22
N SER A 36 -6.48 13.42 -3.29
CA SER A 36 -7.20 12.90 -2.11
C SER A 36 -6.53 11.66 -1.50
N ALA A 37 -5.68 10.98 -2.26
CA ALA A 37 -4.90 9.83 -1.83
C ALA A 37 -3.56 9.75 -2.57
N LEU A 38 -2.54 9.27 -1.87
CA LEU A 38 -1.25 8.89 -2.42
C LEU A 38 -0.98 7.43 -2.08
N VAL A 39 -0.63 6.64 -3.08
CA VAL A 39 -0.10 5.29 -2.91
C VAL A 39 1.39 5.33 -3.24
N LEU A 40 2.22 5.08 -2.24
CA LEU A 40 3.67 5.04 -2.38
C LEU A 40 4.13 3.59 -2.32
N TRP A 41 4.74 3.11 -3.40
CA TRP A 41 5.53 1.88 -3.39
C TRP A 41 6.98 2.24 -3.12
N HIS A 42 7.56 1.74 -2.04
CA HIS A 42 8.92 2.09 -1.63
C HIS A 42 9.49 0.94 -0.81
N GLU A 43 10.77 0.59 -1.01
CA GLU A 43 11.33 -0.60 -0.34
C GLU A 43 11.44 -0.40 1.17
N ALA A 44 12.17 0.62 1.63
CA ALA A 44 12.38 0.87 3.05
C ALA A 44 12.11 2.33 3.45
N LEU A 45 11.12 2.56 4.29
CA LEU A 45 10.74 3.90 4.75
C LEU A 45 11.27 4.18 6.16
N SER A 46 12.14 5.17 6.35
CA SER A 46 12.55 5.55 7.72
C SER A 46 11.40 6.14 8.54
N ILE A 47 11.45 6.03 9.87
CA ILE A 47 10.47 6.66 10.78
C ILE A 47 10.36 8.17 10.51
N ALA A 48 11.49 8.83 10.26
CA ALA A 48 11.54 10.26 9.94
C ALA A 48 10.84 10.58 8.61
N ALA A 49 11.03 9.75 7.57
CA ALA A 49 10.32 9.90 6.30
C ALA A 49 8.81 9.73 6.48
N VAL A 50 8.37 8.68 7.19
CA VAL A 50 6.94 8.46 7.44
C VAL A 50 6.31 9.62 8.19
N LYS A 51 6.95 10.14 9.25
CA LYS A 51 6.42 11.30 9.99
C LYS A 51 6.28 12.54 9.10
N ARG A 52 7.28 12.84 8.26
CA ARG A 52 7.22 13.98 7.33
C ARG A 52 6.11 13.82 6.31
N LEU A 53 5.95 12.63 5.75
CA LEU A 53 4.86 12.33 4.82
C LEU A 53 3.48 12.43 5.50
N GLN A 54 3.33 11.92 6.73
CA GLN A 54 2.09 12.02 7.50
C GLN A 54 1.71 13.47 7.80
N LEU A 55 2.68 14.31 8.19
CA LEU A 55 2.45 15.74 8.41
C LEU A 55 2.03 16.46 7.13
N GLY A 56 2.72 16.18 6.01
CA GLY A 56 2.35 16.72 4.71
C GLY A 56 0.94 16.29 4.29
N ALA A 57 0.64 15.01 4.43
CA ALA A 57 -0.67 14.43 4.12
C ALA A 57 -1.79 15.03 4.97
N GLN A 58 -1.54 15.28 6.26
CA GLN A 58 -2.48 15.98 7.12
C GLN A 58 -2.72 17.42 6.65
N ALA A 59 -1.65 18.15 6.29
CA ALA A 59 -1.75 19.53 5.83
C ALA A 59 -2.49 19.64 4.48
N GLY A 60 -2.19 18.73 3.54
CA GLY A 60 -2.82 18.69 2.22
C GLY A 60 -4.14 17.90 2.17
N SER A 61 -4.68 17.46 3.31
CA SER A 61 -5.90 16.63 3.37
C SER A 61 -5.86 15.39 2.47
N CYS A 62 -4.68 14.75 2.37
CA CYS A 62 -4.42 13.60 1.52
C CYS A 62 -4.31 12.32 2.37
N ARG A 63 -4.82 11.18 1.88
CA ARG A 63 -4.63 9.88 2.54
C ARG A 63 -3.35 9.22 2.04
N LEU A 64 -2.46 8.85 2.95
CA LEU A 64 -1.21 8.19 2.62
C LEU A 64 -1.32 6.68 2.79
N PHE A 65 -1.05 5.94 1.71
CA PHE A 65 -0.84 4.50 1.72
C PHE A 65 0.61 4.20 1.34
N ALA A 66 1.26 3.32 2.10
CA ALA A 66 2.59 2.84 1.81
C ALA A 66 2.54 1.34 1.57
N LEU A 67 3.06 0.90 0.42
CA LEU A 67 3.16 -0.49 0.01
C LEU A 67 4.65 -0.87 -0.03
N TYR A 68 4.97 -1.99 0.59
CA TYR A 68 6.31 -2.54 0.64
C TYR A 68 6.23 -4.05 0.81
N GLN A 69 7.26 -4.75 0.32
CA GLN A 69 7.32 -6.20 0.52
C GLN A 69 7.56 -6.55 1.98
N ALA A 70 7.10 -7.73 2.41
CA ALA A 70 7.17 -8.17 3.79
C ALA A 70 8.61 -8.21 4.34
N GLN A 71 9.61 -8.47 3.49
CA GLN A 71 11.02 -8.47 3.88
C GLN A 71 11.54 -7.11 4.35
N TYR A 72 10.90 -6.02 3.94
CA TYR A 72 11.24 -4.66 4.36
C TYR A 72 10.29 -4.13 5.44
N ALA A 73 9.41 -4.98 5.97
CA ALA A 73 8.45 -4.56 6.98
C ALA A 73 9.16 -4.21 8.29
N GLN A 74 9.03 -2.96 8.69
CA GLN A 74 9.56 -2.45 9.95
C GLN A 74 8.47 -1.74 10.76
N THR A 75 8.70 -1.59 12.07
CA THR A 75 7.76 -0.90 12.96
C THR A 75 7.73 0.58 12.65
N LEU A 76 6.73 1.00 11.87
CA LEU A 76 6.57 2.38 11.42
C LEU A 76 5.41 3.09 12.16
N PRO A 77 5.46 4.43 12.25
CA PRO A 77 4.45 5.21 12.96
C PRO A 77 3.13 5.36 12.18
N PHE A 78 2.76 4.39 11.35
CA PHE A 78 1.44 4.37 10.71
C PHE A 78 0.32 4.16 11.72
N THR A 79 -0.86 4.69 11.40
CA THR A 79 -2.10 4.53 12.19
C THR A 79 -2.74 3.17 11.96
N LEU A 80 -2.54 2.58 10.78
CA LEU A 80 -3.00 1.26 10.39
C LEU A 80 -1.84 0.52 9.72
N SER A 81 -1.61 -0.74 10.07
CA SER A 81 -0.68 -1.62 9.36
C SER A 81 -1.38 -2.94 9.09
N VAL A 82 -1.33 -3.37 7.83
CA VAL A 82 -1.98 -4.57 7.34
C VAL A 82 -0.94 -5.42 6.61
N ALA A 83 -0.95 -6.72 6.86
CA ALA A 83 -0.25 -7.69 6.02
C ALA A 83 -1.27 -8.41 5.15
N LEU A 84 -0.91 -8.56 3.88
CA LEU A 84 -1.71 -9.23 2.87
C LEU A 84 -0.99 -10.51 2.46
N GLN A 85 -1.74 -11.61 2.35
CA GLN A 85 -1.23 -12.90 1.93
C GLN A 85 -2.18 -13.51 0.90
N ALA A 86 -1.68 -13.77 -0.31
CA ALA A 86 -2.42 -14.51 -1.32
C ALA A 86 -2.74 -15.92 -0.82
N GLN A 87 -3.98 -16.36 -1.04
CA GLN A 87 -4.45 -17.70 -0.73
C GLN A 87 -5.19 -18.26 -1.94
N HIS A 88 -5.29 -19.59 -2.04
CA HIS A 88 -5.92 -20.27 -3.17
C HIS A 88 -7.38 -19.83 -3.43
N SER A 89 -8.11 -19.38 -2.42
CA SER A 89 -9.51 -18.94 -2.54
C SER A 89 -9.73 -17.46 -2.22
N GLY A 90 -8.67 -16.64 -2.22
CA GLY A 90 -8.79 -15.20 -1.97
C GLY A 90 -7.57 -14.57 -1.30
N LEU A 91 -7.82 -13.60 -0.41
CA LEU A 91 -6.75 -12.85 0.27
C LEU A 91 -6.90 -12.96 1.79
N GLY A 92 -5.86 -13.47 2.43
CA GLY A 92 -5.68 -13.35 3.86
C GLY A 92 -5.22 -11.94 4.22
N VAL A 93 -5.90 -11.32 5.18
CA VAL A 93 -5.62 -9.96 5.62
C VAL A 93 -5.43 -9.96 7.13
N ILE A 94 -4.26 -9.52 7.59
CA ILE A 94 -3.90 -9.48 9.01
C ILE A 94 -3.68 -8.02 9.40
N VAL A 95 -4.51 -7.50 10.31
CA VAL A 95 -4.31 -6.16 10.89
C VAL A 95 -3.25 -6.24 11.99
N LYS A 96 -2.02 -5.83 11.65
CA LYS A 96 -0.86 -5.83 12.55
C LYS A 96 -0.88 -4.67 13.55
N LYS A 97 -1.47 -3.53 13.16
CA LYS A 97 -1.54 -2.33 14.01
C LYS A 97 -2.79 -1.53 13.68
N HIS A 98 -3.47 -1.01 14.69
CA HIS A 98 -4.52 -0.01 14.55
C HIS A 98 -4.44 0.95 15.73
N LYS A 99 -4.18 2.24 15.47
CA LYS A 99 -4.04 3.26 16.51
C LYS A 99 -5.34 3.32 17.33
N GLY A 100 -5.21 3.19 18.66
CA GLY A 100 -6.34 3.23 19.58
C GLY A 100 -7.12 1.91 19.75
N HIS A 101 -6.71 0.83 19.09
CA HIS A 101 -7.36 -0.48 19.20
C HIS A 101 -6.33 -1.62 19.30
N PHE A 102 -6.71 -2.75 19.91
CA PHE A 102 -5.87 -3.95 19.88
C PHE A 102 -5.86 -4.56 18.47
N ALA A 103 -4.67 -4.75 17.91
CA ALA A 103 -4.48 -5.20 16.55
C ALA A 103 -3.98 -6.65 16.53
N HIS A 104 -4.94 -7.58 16.45
CA HIS A 104 -4.70 -8.95 16.03
C HIS A 104 -6.00 -9.52 15.43
N ARG A 105 -6.53 -8.84 14.41
CA ARG A 105 -7.69 -9.33 13.65
C ARG A 105 -7.20 -9.90 12.33
N SER A 106 -7.48 -11.18 12.12
CA SER A 106 -7.36 -11.85 10.83
C SER A 106 -8.74 -11.84 10.16
N LEU A 107 -8.76 -11.51 8.87
CA LEU A 107 -9.95 -11.58 8.04
C LEU A 107 -9.59 -12.18 6.68
N LYS A 108 -10.48 -13.01 6.16
CA LYS A 108 -10.35 -13.63 4.84
C LYS A 108 -11.31 -12.91 3.90
N LEU A 109 -10.76 -12.39 2.80
CA LEU A 109 -11.55 -11.83 1.71
C LEU A 109 -11.72 -12.93 0.67
N GLU A 110 -12.91 -13.53 0.65
CA GLU A 110 -13.29 -14.55 -0.33
C GLU A 110 -13.96 -13.85 -1.51
N ASN A 111 -13.24 -13.70 -2.61
CA ASN A 111 -13.82 -13.20 -3.85
C ASN A 111 -12.95 -13.54 -5.09
N PRO A 112 -13.15 -14.72 -5.71
CA PRO A 112 -12.34 -15.16 -6.84
C PRO A 112 -12.54 -14.29 -8.10
N HIS A 113 -13.64 -13.55 -8.22
CA HIS A 113 -13.93 -12.75 -9.42
C HIS A 113 -13.09 -11.46 -9.53
N TYR A 114 -12.58 -10.92 -8.42
CA TYR A 114 -11.79 -9.69 -8.46
C TYR A 114 -10.29 -9.96 -8.64
N TRP A 115 -9.78 -11.10 -8.17
CA TRP A 115 -8.34 -11.39 -8.12
C TRP A 115 -7.98 -12.82 -8.58
N PRO A 116 -8.36 -13.22 -9.81
CA PRO A 116 -8.04 -14.57 -10.32
C PRO A 116 -6.52 -14.81 -10.40
N GLU A 117 -5.73 -13.75 -10.56
CA GLU A 117 -4.26 -13.80 -10.65
C GLU A 117 -3.55 -14.14 -9.32
N LEU A 118 -4.28 -14.13 -8.19
CA LEU A 118 -3.74 -14.57 -6.90
C LEU A 118 -3.69 -16.11 -6.79
N GLU A 119 -4.40 -16.82 -7.66
CA GLU A 119 -4.17 -18.24 -7.90
C GLU A 119 -2.85 -18.37 -8.67
N LYS A 120 -1.77 -18.70 -7.97
CA LYS A 120 -0.54 -19.14 -8.65
C LYS A 120 -0.92 -20.34 -9.55
N PRO A 121 -0.64 -20.33 -10.86
CA PRO A 121 -0.68 -21.56 -11.62
C PRO A 121 0.34 -22.51 -10.99
N GLU A 122 -0.08 -23.71 -10.62
CA GLU A 122 0.87 -24.77 -10.27
C GLU A 122 1.77 -24.97 -11.48
N LEU A 123 3.04 -24.59 -11.35
CA LEU A 123 4.03 -24.90 -12.37
C LEU A 123 4.06 -26.42 -12.49
N PRO A 124 3.88 -26.98 -13.70
CA PRO A 124 3.87 -28.43 -13.87
C PRO A 124 5.18 -28.99 -13.31
N HIS A 125 5.07 -30.06 -12.51
CA HIS A 125 6.22 -30.82 -12.05
C HIS A 125 6.96 -31.38 -13.27
N VAL A 126 8.02 -30.71 -13.69
CA VAL A 126 8.94 -31.25 -14.69
C VAL A 126 9.65 -32.42 -14.02
N SER A 127 9.29 -33.63 -14.47
CA SER A 127 9.90 -34.90 -14.06
C SER A 127 11.19 -35.15 -14.81
#